data_AF-A0A520B4U1-F1
#
_entry.id   AF-A0A520B4U1-F1
#
_cell.length_a   1.000
_cell.length_b   1.000
_cell.length_c   1.000
_cell.angle_alpha   90.00
_cell.angle_beta   90.00
_cell.angle_gamma   90.00
#
_symmetry.space_group_name_H-M   'P 1'
#
loop_
_entity.id
_entity.type
_entity.pdbx_description
1 polymer ?
#
loop_
_entity_poly.entity_id
_entity_poly.type
_entity_poly.pdbx_seq_one_letter_code
_entity_poly.pdbx_strand_id
1 'polypeptide(L)'
;RIALFTKTAGAWQGQDDLFRIDSWVSVMLGQGVEPRAHHRIARIIKEQELQTSFADLSRGITSTMRALPRHCDFLAQYCLADG
;
A
#
# COMPACT_ATOMS: atom_id res chain seq x y z
N ARG A 1 2.03 -3.16 -19.32
CA ARG A 1 2.03 -3.00 -17.84
C ARG A 1 1.75 -4.33 -17.13
N ILE A 2 0.57 -4.95 -17.34
CA ILE A 2 0.23 -6.25 -16.71
C ILE A 2 1.32 -7.32 -16.94
N ALA A 3 1.73 -7.57 -18.20
CA ALA A 3 2.77 -8.55 -18.48
C ALA A 3 4.12 -8.26 -17.79
N LEU A 4 4.48 -6.97 -17.64
CA LEU A 4 5.69 -6.56 -16.91
C LEU A 4 5.53 -6.88 -15.41
N PHE A 5 4.41 -6.47 -14.81
CA PHE A 5 4.13 -6.74 -13.41
C PHE A 5 4.10 -8.24 -13.12
N THR A 6 3.37 -9.04 -13.91
CA THR A 6 3.33 -10.50 -13.79
C THR A 6 4.74 -11.12 -13.88
N LYS A 7 5.63 -10.56 -14.71
CA LYS A 7 6.97 -11.12 -14.89
C LYS A 7 7.96 -10.71 -13.80
N THR A 8 7.89 -9.48 -13.29
CA THR A 8 8.98 -8.90 -12.46
C THR A 8 8.54 -8.18 -11.19
N ALA A 9 7.22 -8.11 -10.91
CA ALA A 9 6.63 -7.21 -9.92
C ALA A 9 6.91 -5.71 -10.19
N GLY A 10 7.25 -5.35 -11.43
CA GLY A 10 7.53 -3.97 -11.81
C GLY A 10 6.26 -3.16 -12.10
N ALA A 11 6.13 -2.00 -11.47
CA ALA A 11 5.17 -0.95 -11.80
C ALA A 11 5.91 0.36 -12.07
N TRP A 12 5.39 1.18 -12.97
CA TRP A 12 6.01 2.45 -13.38
C TRP A 12 4.94 3.54 -13.50
N GLN A 13 5.33 4.75 -13.16
CA GLN A 13 4.53 5.96 -13.31
C GLN A 13 5.15 6.82 -14.42
N GLY A 14 4.38 7.11 -15.46
CA GLY A 14 4.75 8.08 -16.48
C GLY A 14 4.70 9.52 -15.98
N GLN A 15 5.41 10.43 -16.65
CA GLN A 15 5.45 11.85 -16.27
C GLN A 15 4.05 12.47 -16.14
N ASP A 16 3.12 12.06 -17.02
CA ASP A 16 1.74 12.55 -17.05
C ASP A 16 0.71 11.56 -16.46
N ASP A 17 1.16 10.49 -15.79
CA ASP A 17 0.26 9.50 -15.21
C ASP A 17 -0.40 10.04 -13.93
N LEU A 18 -1.74 10.04 -13.92
CA LEU A 18 -2.55 10.33 -12.73
C LEU A 18 -2.33 9.29 -11.61
N PHE A 19 -2.20 8.02 -11.98
CA PHE A 19 -2.00 6.93 -11.03
C PHE A 19 -0.54 6.75 -10.67
N ARG A 20 -0.26 6.78 -9.37
CA ARG A 20 1.07 6.49 -8.82
C ARG A 20 1.38 5.00 -8.89
N ILE A 21 2.64 4.65 -8.71
CA ILE A 21 3.13 3.26 -8.68
C ILE A 21 2.30 2.42 -7.69
N ASP A 22 2.07 2.93 -6.47
CA ASP A 22 1.32 2.22 -5.43
C ASP A 22 -0.11 1.88 -5.87
N SER A 23 -0.79 2.79 -6.58
CA SER A 23 -2.13 2.57 -7.12
C SER A 23 -2.16 1.40 -8.11
N TRP A 24 -1.16 1.31 -8.99
CA TRP A 24 -1.05 0.21 -9.93
C TRP A 24 -0.76 -1.12 -9.24
N VAL A 25 0.11 -1.13 -8.23
CA VAL A 25 0.38 -2.33 -7.42
C VAL A 25 -0.89 -2.81 -6.73
N SER A 26 -1.64 -1.91 -6.07
CA SER A 26 -2.90 -2.25 -5.40
C SER A 26 -3.97 -2.78 -6.36
N VAL A 27 -4.14 -2.16 -7.54
CA VAL A 27 -5.12 -2.63 -8.54
C VAL A 27 -4.72 -4.00 -9.08
N MET A 28 -3.44 -4.20 -9.44
CA MET A 28 -3.00 -5.48 -10.00
C MET A 28 -3.15 -6.61 -8.99
N LEU A 29 -2.69 -6.43 -7.75
CA LEU A 29 -2.87 -7.44 -6.70
C LEU A 29 -4.35 -7.65 -6.35
N GLY A 30 -5.12 -6.57 -6.21
CA GLY A 30 -6.54 -6.64 -5.85
C GLY A 30 -7.43 -7.29 -6.92
N GLN A 31 -7.00 -7.29 -8.18
CA GLN A 31 -7.66 -7.98 -9.29
C GLN A 31 -7.09 -9.39 -9.54
N GLY A 32 -6.22 -9.90 -8.66
CA GLY A 32 -5.66 -11.26 -8.76
C GLY A 32 -4.51 -11.43 -9.75
N VAL A 33 -3.90 -10.33 -10.21
CA VAL A 33 -2.68 -10.40 -11.03
C VAL A 33 -1.50 -10.60 -10.09
N GLU A 34 -1.02 -11.84 -9.97
CA GLU A 34 0.12 -12.18 -9.12
C GLU A 34 1.46 -12.14 -9.88
N PRO A 35 2.49 -11.46 -9.35
CA PRO A 35 3.82 -11.47 -9.93
C PRO A 35 4.54 -12.80 -9.67
N ARG A 36 5.20 -13.34 -10.70
CA ARG A 36 5.95 -14.61 -10.64
C ARG A 36 7.39 -14.44 -10.16
N ALA A 37 7.86 -13.20 -10.02
CA ALA A 37 9.18 -12.88 -9.50
C ALA A 37 9.15 -11.55 -8.76
N HIS A 38 10.13 -11.34 -7.89
CA HIS A 38 10.37 -10.12 -7.14
C HIS A 38 11.82 -9.66 -7.32
N HIS A 39 12.11 -8.41 -6.93
CA HIS A 39 13.46 -7.86 -7.02
C HIS A 39 14.43 -8.61 -6.09
N ARG A 40 15.62 -8.97 -6.59
CA ARG A 40 16.59 -9.83 -5.87
C ARG A 40 17.07 -9.27 -4.53
N ILE A 41 16.98 -7.95 -4.34
CA ILE A 41 17.35 -7.29 -3.08
C ILE A 41 16.59 -7.88 -1.89
N ALA A 42 15.35 -8.35 -2.08
CA ALA A 42 14.56 -8.95 -1.02
C ALA A 42 15.20 -10.22 -0.45
N ARG A 43 16.05 -10.92 -1.23
CA ARG A 43 16.77 -12.13 -0.77
C ARG A 43 17.94 -11.84 0.17
N ILE A 44 18.34 -10.57 0.30
CA ILE A 44 19.43 -10.16 1.19
C ILE A 44 18.90 -10.03 2.64
N ILE A 45 17.60 -9.77 2.80
CA ILE A 45 16.94 -9.62 4.09
C ILE A 45 16.72 -11.01 4.67
N LYS A 46 17.09 -11.21 5.94
CA LYS A 46 16.82 -12.49 6.62
C LYS A 46 15.33 -12.62 6.90
N GLU A 47 14.81 -13.83 6.81
CA GLU A 47 13.38 -14.11 7.02
C GLU A 47 12.85 -13.54 8.35
N GLN A 48 13.59 -13.73 9.45
CA GLN A 48 13.18 -13.20 10.76
C GLN A 48 13.10 -11.67 10.78
N GLU A 49 14.07 -10.99 10.18
CA GLU A 49 14.10 -9.53 10.09
C GLU A 49 12.93 -9.02 9.22
N LEU A 50 12.59 -9.75 8.16
CA LEU A 50 11.45 -9.44 7.30
C LEU A 50 10.12 -9.59 8.04
N GLN A 51 9.94 -10.70 8.77
CA GLN A 51 8.73 -10.95 9.58
C GLN A 51 8.56 -9.88 10.66
N THR A 52 9.64 -9.53 11.38
CA THR A 52 9.62 -8.43 12.34
C THR A 52 9.23 -7.12 11.67
N SER A 53 9.84 -6.78 10.53
CA SER A 53 9.52 -5.55 9.80
C SER A 53 8.04 -5.45 9.41
N PHE A 54 7.43 -6.53 8.93
CA PHE A 54 6.00 -6.55 8.60
C PHE A 54 5.10 -6.46 9.84
N ALA A 55 5.49 -7.11 10.94
CA ALA A 55 4.76 -7.02 12.20
C ALA A 55 4.80 -5.59 12.74
N ASP A 56 5.95 -4.92 12.66
CA ASP A 56 6.15 -3.55 13.11
C ASP A 56 5.33 -2.57 12.27
N LEU A 57 5.34 -2.73 10.95
CA LEU A 57 4.50 -1.95 10.03
C LEU A 57 3.01 -2.10 10.38
N SER A 58 2.55 -3.33 10.57
CA SER A 58 1.15 -3.62 10.91
C SER A 58 0.74 -3.01 12.26
N ARG A 59 1.63 -3.04 13.26
CA ARG A 59 1.42 -2.39 14.56
C ARG A 59 1.36 -0.87 14.42
N GLY A 60 2.25 -0.27 13.62
CA GLY A 60 2.24 1.17 13.34
C GLY A 60 0.91 1.62 12.75
N ILE A 61 0.45 0.94 11.68
CA ILE A 61 -0.84 1.22 11.04
C ILE A 61 -1.98 1.11 12.07
N THR A 62 -2.03 0.01 12.83
CA THR A 62 -3.07 -0.20 13.84
C THR A 62 -3.07 0.89 14.91
N SER A 63 -1.89 1.30 15.38
CA SER A 63 -1.73 2.38 16.37
C SER A 63 -2.28 3.70 15.84
N THR A 64 -1.91 4.07 14.60
CA THR A 64 -2.44 5.27 13.93
C THR A 64 -3.95 5.20 13.79
N MET A 65 -4.51 4.08 13.32
CA MET A 65 -5.97 3.93 13.16
C MET A 65 -6.73 4.07 14.48
N ARG A 66 -6.17 3.61 15.60
CA ARG A 66 -6.79 3.75 16.94
C ARG A 66 -6.81 5.20 17.44
N ALA A 67 -5.87 6.02 17.00
CA ALA A 67 -5.80 7.43 17.37
C ALA A 67 -6.73 8.32 16.52
N LEU A 68 -7.26 7.80 15.40
CA LEU A 68 -8.16 8.56 14.54
C LEU A 68 -9.59 8.56 15.11
N PRO A 69 -10.27 9.72 15.11
CA PRO A 69 -11.70 9.77 15.43
C PRO A 69 -12.51 8.99 14.38
N ARG A 70 -13.73 8.59 14.74
CA ARG A 70 -14.67 8.09 13.74
C ARG A 70 -14.98 9.22 12.75
N HIS A 71 -15.30 8.84 11.51
CA HIS A 71 -15.54 9.81 10.44
C HIS A 71 -16.63 10.83 10.80
N CYS A 72 -17.74 10.40 11.42
CA CYS A 72 -18.81 11.31 11.86
C CYS A 72 -18.36 12.31 12.92
N ASP A 73 -17.53 11.87 13.87
CA ASP A 73 -17.03 12.72 14.96
C ASP A 73 -16.04 13.75 14.41
N PHE A 74 -15.24 13.38 13.41
CA PHE A 74 -14.36 14.31 12.69
C PHE A 74 -15.15 15.38 11.93
N LEU A 75 -16.17 14.99 11.16
CA LEU A 75 -17.00 15.93 10.41
C LEU A 75 -17.70 16.94 11.34
N ALA A 76 -18.25 16.48 12.45
CA ALA A 76 -18.91 17.35 13.44
C ALA A 76 -17.96 18.37 14.08
N GLN A 77 -16.65 18.08 14.15
CA GLN A 77 -15.65 19.00 14.69
C GLN A 77 -15.05 19.93 13.64
N TYR A 78 -14.86 19.43 12.41
CA TYR A 78 -14.08 20.11 11.37
C TYR A 78 -14.93 20.87 10.35
N CYS A 79 -16.08 20.33 9.98
CA CYS A 79 -16.97 20.91 8.97
C CYS A 79 -18.43 20.63 9.34
N LEU A 80 -18.90 21.30 10.39
CA LEU A 80 -20.33 21.42 10.65
C LEU A 80 -20.99 21.93 9.36
N ALA A 81 -21.78 21.06 8.73
CA ALA A 81 -22.60 21.48 7.62
C ALA A 81 -23.66 22.43 8.19
N ASP A 82 -23.61 23.70 7.79
CA ASP A 82 -24.73 24.61 8.02
C ASP A 82 -25.94 24.02 7.29
N GLY A 83 -27.04 23.85 8.03
CA GLY A 83 -28.30 23.31 7.53
C GLY A 83 -28.99 24.24 6.53
#